data_AF-A0A9B0BZA5-F1
#
_entry.id   AF-A0A9B0BZA5-F1
#
_cell.length_a   1.000
_cell.length_b   1.000
_cell.length_c   1.000
_cell.angle_alpha   90.00
_cell.angle_beta   90.00
_cell.angle_gamma   90.00
#
_symmetry.space_group_name_H-M   'P 1'
#
loop_
_entity.id
_entity.type
_entity.pdbx_description
1 polymer ?
#
loop_
_entity_poly.entity_id
_entity_poly.type
_entity_poly.pdbx_seq_one_letter_code
_entity_poly.pdbx_strand_id
1 'polypeptide(L)'
;MLLNMDFHGCNCKNITITEGIFGEVWVDNQDQIFNDPIPKTIKSYTMINTNRMEVVVITWGATIISLKCPDKYGHSADVVLGFDNVKGYSNPITNPFIGCILGRCANRIKNGHITIRGRDYELTKNDFNGKHHLHGGTNGFGRKVWDSYITGCSVIMSYLSQDGEEGYPGAVLTTIKFKLTPENKLDICMRATTSKPTIVNLSHGSMFNLAGHDSGESELRKHKVLFNCDRWTFADYTDPVPTGAIRGVGGTVMDFRIPRILGEYMEKVPPGEGFDHNLCVTKGGQSGSSFVAKVWHVKSGRALEIYSDQCGVQFYTGGRLPPYTIPEFLSSYDLLEDIEEAEEIGEVYKNDHEDEEEEIKVEKHYKKVTTVPKKIEFILGKHGAHYKKYCAFSIQPQNYPNAIYYSHFPCSILYPGQVYYHDLTYKFEVHLANYM
;
A
#
# COMPACT_ATOMS: atom_id res chain seq x y z
N MET A 1 -16.02 45.26 13.05
CA MET A 1 -15.26 45.33 11.79
C MET A 1 -14.64 43.94 11.58
N LEU A 2 -15.43 43.03 11.00
CA LEU A 2 -15.02 41.65 10.73
C LEU A 2 -14.31 41.66 9.38
N LEU A 3 -13.02 41.35 9.39
CA LEU A 3 -12.22 41.18 8.19
C LEU A 3 -12.62 39.85 7.52
N ASN A 4 -13.42 39.95 6.46
CA ASN A 4 -13.50 38.92 5.43
C ASN A 4 -12.09 38.74 4.83
N MET A 5 -11.45 37.62 5.12
CA MET A 5 -10.33 37.15 4.33
C MET A 5 -10.87 36.30 3.18
N ASP A 6 -10.99 36.93 2.01
CA ASP A 6 -11.24 36.26 0.74
C ASP A 6 -10.07 35.31 0.41
N PHE A 7 -10.29 34.01 0.58
CA PHE A 7 -9.43 32.96 0.00
C PHE A 7 -9.80 32.74 -1.47
N HIS A 8 -9.54 33.73 -2.33
CA HIS A 8 -9.68 33.57 -3.77
C HIS A 8 -8.41 32.98 -4.39
N GLY A 9 -8.51 31.74 -4.88
CA GLY A 9 -7.49 31.09 -5.71
C GLY A 9 -7.68 29.60 -6.00
N CYS A 10 -8.56 28.88 -5.28
CA CYS A 10 -8.90 27.52 -5.67
C CYS A 10 -10.15 27.51 -6.55
N ASN A 11 -10.00 27.10 -7.82
CA ASN A 11 -11.14 26.82 -8.70
C ASN A 11 -11.79 25.48 -8.31
N CYS A 12 -12.29 25.44 -7.07
CA CYS A 12 -12.81 24.26 -6.40
C CYS A 12 -14.22 23.84 -6.90
N LYS A 13 -14.82 24.58 -7.85
CA LYS A 13 -16.23 24.42 -8.26
C LYS A 13 -16.60 23.04 -8.82
N ASN A 14 -15.60 22.26 -9.24
CA ASN A 14 -15.79 20.99 -9.93
C ASN A 14 -15.40 19.77 -9.06
N ILE A 15 -15.10 19.98 -7.77
CA ILE A 15 -14.72 18.92 -6.84
C ILE A 15 -15.48 19.11 -5.53
N THR A 16 -16.17 18.05 -5.09
CA THR A 16 -16.78 17.97 -3.76
C THR A 16 -15.89 17.15 -2.86
N ILE A 17 -15.70 17.59 -1.61
CA ILE A 17 -15.02 16.83 -0.55
C ILE A 17 -15.97 16.70 0.63
N THR A 18 -16.28 15.47 1.01
CA THR A 18 -17.13 15.15 2.17
C THR A 18 -16.30 14.43 3.22
N GLU A 19 -16.27 14.94 4.45
CA GLU A 19 -15.69 14.26 5.62
C GLU A 19 -16.72 13.30 6.23
N GLY A 20 -16.27 12.12 6.64
CA GLY A 20 -17.06 11.11 7.34
C GLY A 20 -16.22 10.36 8.38
N ILE A 21 -16.83 9.34 9.00
CA ILE A 21 -16.19 8.44 9.95
C ILE A 21 -16.15 7.05 9.33
N PHE A 22 -14.97 6.44 9.30
CA PHE A 22 -14.76 5.07 8.80
C PHE A 22 -14.75 4.03 9.92
N GLY A 23 -14.34 4.43 11.13
CA GLY A 23 -14.32 3.56 12.30
C GLY A 23 -13.52 4.17 13.44
N GLU A 24 -13.18 3.35 14.43
CA GLU A 24 -12.42 3.75 15.60
C GLU A 24 -11.36 2.70 15.94
N VAL A 25 -10.25 3.15 16.53
CA VAL A 25 -9.20 2.29 17.07
C VAL A 25 -8.86 2.73 18.48
N TRP A 26 -8.40 1.80 19.30
CA TRP A 26 -7.89 2.11 20.63
C TRP A 26 -6.38 2.29 20.54
N VAL A 27 -5.88 3.40 21.08
CA VAL A 27 -4.44 3.70 21.11
C VAL A 27 -3.98 3.88 22.55
N ASP A 28 -2.76 3.44 22.83
CA ASP A 28 -2.17 3.58 24.17
C ASP A 28 -2.13 5.06 24.57
N ASN A 29 -2.54 5.34 25.80
CA ASN A 29 -2.46 6.68 26.36
C ASN A 29 -0.99 7.03 26.64
N GLN A 30 -0.49 8.09 25.99
CA GLN A 30 0.88 8.56 26.21
C GLN A 30 1.03 9.41 27.48
N ASP A 31 -0.08 9.78 28.13
CA ASP A 31 -0.07 10.50 29.41
C ASP A 31 0.03 9.52 30.60
N GLN A 32 1.15 9.61 31.33
CA GLN A 32 1.63 8.69 32.38
C GLN A 32 0.76 8.58 33.66
N ILE A 33 -0.51 9.00 33.65
CA ILE A 33 -1.39 9.00 34.82
C ILE A 33 -2.47 7.90 34.74
N PHE A 34 -2.90 7.52 33.54
CA PHE A 34 -3.87 6.44 33.33
C PHE A 34 -3.47 5.60 32.12
N ASN A 35 -3.29 4.28 32.31
CA ASN A 35 -2.86 3.33 31.28
C ASN A 35 -4.01 2.83 30.38
N ASP A 36 -5.22 3.40 30.51
CA ASP A 36 -6.34 2.95 29.70
C ASP A 36 -6.19 3.44 28.25
N PRO A 37 -6.32 2.56 27.23
CA PRO A 37 -6.32 2.98 25.85
C PRO A 37 -7.43 4.00 25.59
N ILE A 38 -7.15 5.01 24.77
CA ILE A 38 -8.13 6.01 24.36
C ILE A 38 -8.65 5.73 22.94
N PRO A 39 -9.94 5.96 22.67
CA PRO A 39 -10.46 5.80 21.33
C PRO A 39 -9.95 6.93 20.43
N LYS A 40 -9.45 6.57 19.25
CA LYS A 40 -9.06 7.48 18.19
C LYS A 40 -9.92 7.21 16.96
N THR A 41 -10.69 8.21 16.55
CA THR A 41 -11.55 8.13 15.37
C THR A 41 -10.74 8.10 14.09
N ILE A 42 -11.09 7.17 13.20
CA ILE A 42 -10.58 7.10 11.83
C ILE A 42 -11.55 7.82 10.91
N LYS A 43 -11.17 9.01 10.46
CA LYS A 43 -11.93 9.79 9.47
C LYS A 43 -11.78 9.23 8.06
N SER A 44 -12.82 9.39 7.26
CA SER A 44 -12.83 9.22 5.80
C SER A 44 -13.06 10.55 5.09
N TYR A 45 -12.52 10.66 3.88
CA TYR A 45 -12.72 11.80 2.99
C TYR A 45 -13.07 11.30 1.60
N THR A 46 -14.27 11.61 1.13
CA THR A 46 -14.75 11.28 -0.21
C THR A 46 -14.60 12.49 -1.12
N MET A 47 -13.78 12.37 -2.16
CA MET A 47 -13.56 13.38 -3.19
C MET A 47 -14.26 12.94 -4.49
N ILE A 48 -15.13 13.78 -5.04
CA ILE A 48 -15.87 13.50 -6.27
C ILE A 48 -15.66 14.64 -7.26
N ASN A 49 -15.37 14.32 -8.52
CA ASN A 49 -15.29 15.31 -9.60
C ASN A 49 -16.50 15.28 -10.55
N THR A 50 -16.57 16.26 -11.45
CA THR A 50 -17.65 16.40 -12.45
C THR A 50 -17.74 15.24 -13.44
N ASN A 51 -16.68 14.44 -13.60
CA ASN A 51 -16.66 13.27 -14.47
C ASN A 51 -17.09 11.98 -13.75
N ARG A 52 -17.63 12.10 -12.53
CA ARG A 52 -18.05 10.97 -11.67
C ARG A 52 -16.89 10.04 -11.27
N MET A 53 -15.66 10.55 -11.26
CA MET A 53 -14.57 9.87 -10.56
C MET A 53 -14.71 10.15 -9.06
N GLU A 54 -14.65 9.09 -8.26
CA GLU A 54 -14.76 9.15 -6.80
C GLU A 54 -13.50 8.53 -6.19
N VAL A 55 -12.93 9.20 -5.20
CA VAL A 55 -11.79 8.72 -4.44
C VAL A 55 -12.12 8.84 -2.96
N VAL A 56 -11.94 7.77 -2.19
CA VAL A 56 -12.11 7.78 -0.74
C VAL A 56 -10.78 7.51 -0.07
N VAL A 57 -10.36 8.41 0.81
CA VAL A 57 -9.14 8.25 1.62
C VAL A 57 -9.48 8.23 3.11
N ILE A 58 -8.73 7.45 3.90
CA ILE A 58 -8.88 7.39 5.36
C ILE A 58 -7.60 7.79 6.09
N THR A 59 -7.76 8.26 7.32
CA THR A 59 -6.66 8.70 8.19
C THR A 59 -5.77 7.56 8.69
N TRP A 60 -6.26 6.32 8.73
CA TRP A 60 -5.41 5.16 8.95
C TRP A 60 -4.48 4.94 7.75
N GLY A 61 -3.17 5.07 7.96
CA GLY A 61 -2.15 4.87 6.95
C GLY A 61 -2.14 5.89 5.80
N ALA A 62 -2.93 6.96 5.89
CA ALA A 62 -3.23 7.85 4.77
C ALA A 62 -3.65 7.05 3.52
N THR A 63 -4.63 6.15 3.70
CA THR A 63 -4.92 5.06 2.78
C THR A 63 -6.02 5.42 1.79
N ILE A 64 -5.82 5.11 0.51
CA ILE A 64 -6.90 5.10 -0.49
C ILE A 64 -7.68 3.79 -0.37
N ILE A 65 -8.94 3.88 0.03
CA ILE A 65 -9.81 2.71 0.25
C ILE A 65 -10.74 2.42 -0.92
N SER A 66 -11.01 3.44 -1.74
CA SER A 66 -11.88 3.34 -2.92
C SER A 66 -11.42 4.31 -4.00
N LEU A 67 -11.43 3.85 -5.24
CA LEU A 67 -11.19 4.68 -6.42
C LEU A 67 -12.12 4.18 -7.53
N LYS A 68 -13.24 4.88 -7.72
CA LYS A 68 -14.25 4.52 -8.72
C LYS A 68 -14.09 5.38 -9.96
N CYS A 69 -14.09 4.74 -11.13
CA CYS A 69 -14.06 5.42 -12.41
C CYS A 69 -14.96 4.74 -13.45
N PRO A 70 -15.62 5.53 -14.32
CA PRO A 70 -16.50 5.00 -15.36
C PRO A 70 -15.72 4.18 -16.40
N ASP A 71 -16.37 3.16 -16.94
CA ASP A 71 -15.92 2.46 -18.14
C ASP A 71 -16.41 3.16 -19.42
N LYS A 72 -16.13 2.58 -20.59
CA LYS A 72 -16.56 3.11 -21.90
C LYS A 72 -18.07 3.11 -22.14
N TYR A 73 -18.85 2.45 -21.28
CA TYR A 73 -20.31 2.44 -21.28
C TYR A 73 -20.90 3.33 -20.18
N GLY A 74 -20.05 3.99 -19.38
CA GLY A 74 -20.46 4.83 -18.26
C GLY A 74 -20.69 4.09 -16.95
N HIS A 75 -20.43 2.77 -16.88
CA HIS A 75 -20.54 2.01 -15.64
C HIS A 75 -19.32 2.25 -14.75
N SER A 76 -19.58 2.77 -13.54
CA SER A 76 -18.55 2.99 -12.54
C SER A 76 -18.20 1.69 -11.83
N ALA A 77 -16.91 1.40 -11.65
CA ALA A 77 -16.45 0.34 -10.77
C ALA A 77 -15.27 0.84 -9.95
N ASP A 78 -15.13 0.30 -8.74
CA ASP A 78 -13.98 0.55 -7.89
C ASP A 78 -12.80 -0.32 -8.39
N VAL A 79 -11.71 0.33 -8.75
CA VAL A 79 -10.56 -0.30 -9.41
C VAL A 79 -9.36 -0.50 -8.47
N VAL A 80 -9.51 -0.24 -7.17
CA VAL A 80 -8.47 -0.55 -6.18
C VAL A 80 -8.95 -1.61 -5.20
N LEU A 81 -8.05 -2.50 -4.76
CA LEU A 81 -8.31 -3.40 -3.65
C LEU A 81 -8.49 -2.60 -2.35
N GLY A 82 -9.24 -3.15 -1.40
CA GLY A 82 -9.42 -2.55 -0.08
C GLY A 82 -10.30 -3.38 0.83
N PHE A 83 -10.64 -2.83 1.99
CA PHE A 83 -11.47 -3.45 3.03
C PHE A 83 -12.63 -2.55 3.43
N ASP A 84 -13.70 -3.14 3.98
CA ASP A 84 -14.90 -2.42 4.43
C ASP A 84 -14.76 -1.81 5.83
N ASN A 85 -13.74 -2.22 6.60
CA ASN A 85 -13.56 -1.80 7.99
C ASN A 85 -12.09 -1.62 8.38
N VAL A 86 -11.87 -0.95 9.52
CA VAL A 86 -10.53 -0.65 10.03
C VAL A 86 -9.74 -1.92 10.39
N LYS A 87 -10.41 -2.97 10.89
CA LYS A 87 -9.78 -4.26 11.25
C LYS A 87 -9.08 -4.89 10.04
N GLY A 88 -9.71 -4.84 8.87
CA GLY A 88 -9.10 -5.29 7.61
C GLY A 88 -7.82 -4.52 7.27
N TYR A 89 -7.79 -3.20 7.50
CA TYR A 89 -6.59 -2.40 7.25
C TYR A 89 -5.50 -2.55 8.32
N SER A 90 -5.86 -2.76 9.58
CA SER A 90 -4.89 -2.82 10.68
C SER A 90 -4.20 -4.18 10.80
N ASN A 91 -4.84 -5.27 10.36
CA ASN A 91 -4.31 -6.63 10.50
C ASN A 91 -3.05 -6.87 9.62
N PRO A 92 -1.86 -7.10 10.21
CA PRO A 92 -0.62 -7.33 9.47
C PRO A 92 -0.54 -8.67 8.73
N ILE A 93 -1.33 -9.66 9.14
CA ILE A 93 -1.36 -10.98 8.51
C ILE A 93 -2.09 -10.88 7.17
N THR A 94 -3.28 -10.27 7.16
CA THR A 94 -4.15 -10.22 5.98
C THR A 94 -3.95 -8.97 5.13
N ASN A 95 -3.40 -7.88 5.68
CA ASN A 95 -3.12 -6.66 4.92
C ASN A 95 -1.61 -6.43 4.67
N PRO A 96 -1.11 -6.76 3.48
CA PRO A 96 0.27 -6.50 3.05
C PRO A 96 0.44 -5.05 2.55
N PHE A 97 -0.01 -4.06 3.33
CA PHE A 97 0.08 -2.62 3.00
C PHE A 97 -0.77 -2.17 1.79
N ILE A 98 -1.95 -2.76 1.59
CA ILE A 98 -2.88 -2.39 0.52
C ILE A 98 -3.37 -0.95 0.73
N GLY A 99 -3.11 -0.10 -0.26
CA GLY A 99 -3.69 1.25 -0.39
C GLY A 99 -3.05 2.34 0.46
N CYS A 100 -2.11 2.04 1.34
CA CYS A 100 -1.57 3.00 2.29
C CYS A 100 -0.29 3.70 1.79
N ILE A 101 0.11 4.77 2.47
CA ILE A 101 1.42 5.38 2.29
C ILE A 101 2.50 4.45 2.87
N LEU A 102 3.52 4.18 2.07
CA LEU A 102 4.66 3.34 2.43
C LEU A 102 5.79 4.24 2.95
N GLY A 103 6.24 4.00 4.18
CA GLY A 103 7.30 4.79 4.82
C GLY A 103 7.61 4.32 6.24
N ARG A 104 8.70 4.75 6.88
CA ARG A 104 9.61 5.84 6.48
C ARG A 104 10.46 5.54 5.23
N CYS A 105 10.79 4.27 4.99
CA CYS A 105 11.43 3.82 3.76
C CYS A 105 10.61 2.71 3.10
N ALA A 106 10.10 2.97 1.91
CA ALA A 106 9.44 2.00 1.05
C ALA A 106 10.43 0.93 0.56
N ASN A 107 9.89 -0.26 0.28
CA ASN A 107 10.60 -1.47 -0.11
C ASN A 107 11.59 -1.95 0.95
N ARG A 108 12.56 -2.80 0.56
CA ARG A 108 13.41 -3.55 1.48
C ARG A 108 14.72 -2.83 1.80
N ILE A 109 15.16 -3.00 3.03
CA ILE A 109 16.52 -2.71 3.50
C ILE A 109 17.16 -4.02 3.97
N LYS A 110 18.31 -4.34 3.39
CA LYS A 110 19.03 -5.58 3.66
C LYS A 110 19.34 -5.71 5.14
N ASN A 111 19.05 -6.88 5.67
CA ASN A 111 19.25 -7.27 7.08
C ASN A 111 18.65 -6.29 8.11
N GLY A 112 17.74 -5.40 7.72
CA GLY A 112 17.20 -4.37 8.61
C GLY A 112 18.28 -3.54 9.29
N HIS A 113 19.40 -3.29 8.62
CA HIS A 113 20.51 -2.53 9.18
C HIS A 113 20.78 -1.32 8.29
N ILE A 114 21.25 -0.21 8.85
CA ILE A 114 21.78 0.93 8.10
C ILE A 114 22.94 1.58 8.84
N THR A 115 23.87 2.18 8.10
CA THR A 115 24.96 2.99 8.66
C THR A 115 24.85 4.42 8.15
N ILE A 116 24.77 5.41 9.05
CA ILE A 116 24.75 6.83 8.70
C ILE A 116 25.90 7.52 9.45
N ARG A 117 26.84 8.11 8.70
CA ARG A 117 28.03 8.80 9.24
C ARG A 117 28.81 7.94 10.26
N GLY A 118 28.97 6.66 9.95
CA GLY A 118 29.70 5.71 10.79
C GLY A 118 28.97 5.26 12.06
N ARG A 119 27.67 5.61 12.23
CA ARG A 119 26.82 5.01 13.26
C ARG A 119 25.88 4.00 12.65
N ASP A 120 25.80 2.85 13.30
CA ASP A 120 24.94 1.75 12.93
C ASP A 120 23.57 1.86 13.62
N TYR A 121 22.53 1.46 12.89
CA TYR A 121 21.15 1.43 13.35
C TYR A 121 20.51 0.11 12.91
N GLU A 122 19.92 -0.58 13.88
CA GLU A 122 19.07 -1.76 13.64
C GLU A 122 17.62 -1.30 13.50
N LEU A 123 16.99 -1.71 12.40
CA LEU A 123 15.62 -1.46 12.05
C LEU A 123 14.80 -2.73 12.23
N THR A 124 13.51 -2.59 12.52
CA THR A 124 12.61 -3.73 12.71
C THR A 124 12.59 -4.65 11.48
N LYS A 125 12.75 -5.96 11.65
CA LYS A 125 12.62 -6.92 10.54
C LYS A 125 11.19 -7.44 10.48
N ASN A 126 10.57 -7.34 9.31
CA ASN A 126 9.14 -7.62 9.15
C ASN A 126 8.78 -8.16 7.76
N ASP A 127 9.76 -8.42 6.88
CA ASP A 127 9.46 -9.08 5.61
C ASP A 127 9.00 -10.53 5.82
N PHE A 128 8.48 -11.17 4.77
CA PHE A 128 7.88 -12.51 4.86
C PHE A 128 8.80 -13.58 5.48
N ASN A 129 10.12 -13.42 5.36
CA ASN A 129 11.11 -14.34 5.93
C ASN A 129 11.71 -13.84 7.26
N GLY A 130 11.26 -12.70 7.78
CA GLY A 130 11.78 -12.07 8.99
C GLY A 130 13.25 -11.61 8.90
N LYS A 131 13.83 -11.56 7.69
CA LYS A 131 15.26 -11.29 7.46
C LYS A 131 15.52 -9.81 7.17
N HIS A 132 14.57 -9.13 6.56
CA HIS A 132 14.73 -7.77 6.07
C HIS A 132 13.70 -6.82 6.66
N HIS A 133 14.06 -5.54 6.67
CA HIS A 133 13.14 -4.46 6.97
C HIS A 133 12.36 -4.11 5.70
N LEU A 134 11.04 -3.98 5.78
CA LEU A 134 10.15 -3.77 4.65
C LEU A 134 9.12 -2.68 4.97
N HIS A 135 8.98 -1.71 4.06
CA HIS A 135 7.93 -0.68 4.09
C HIS A 135 7.83 0.11 5.40
N GLY A 136 8.98 0.36 6.05
CA GLY A 136 9.05 1.11 7.30
C GLY A 136 8.89 0.30 8.57
N GLY A 137 8.75 -1.03 8.47
CA GLY A 137 8.75 -1.93 9.61
C GLY A 137 7.34 -2.40 9.99
N THR A 138 7.22 -3.00 11.17
CA THR A 138 5.96 -3.63 11.62
C THR A 138 4.86 -2.60 11.76
N ASN A 139 5.15 -1.46 12.38
CA ASN A 139 4.25 -0.31 12.55
C ASN A 139 4.70 0.88 11.69
N GLY A 140 5.07 0.62 10.44
CA GLY A 140 5.39 1.68 9.48
C GLY A 140 4.22 2.65 9.23
N PHE A 141 4.44 3.64 8.37
CA PHE A 141 3.52 4.76 8.12
C PHE A 141 2.10 4.31 7.73
N GLY A 142 1.99 3.18 7.05
CA GLY A 142 0.73 2.57 6.64
C GLY A 142 -0.13 2.01 7.78
N ARG A 143 0.40 1.96 9.02
CA ARG A 143 -0.31 1.48 10.23
C ARG A 143 -0.43 2.55 11.31
N LYS A 144 -0.31 3.82 10.93
CA LYS A 144 -0.43 4.96 11.84
C LYS A 144 -1.71 5.72 11.57
N VAL A 145 -2.26 6.36 12.60
CA VAL A 145 -3.38 7.29 12.42
C VAL A 145 -2.83 8.68 12.21
N TRP A 146 -3.06 9.22 11.01
CA TRP A 146 -2.61 10.53 10.59
C TRP A 146 -3.57 11.63 11.05
N ASP A 147 -3.03 12.76 11.49
CA ASP A 147 -3.83 13.97 11.70
C ASP A 147 -4.24 14.53 10.34
N SER A 148 -5.41 15.17 10.25
CA SER A 148 -5.96 15.58 8.95
C SER A 148 -6.80 16.84 9.00
N TYR A 149 -6.83 17.55 7.87
CA TYR A 149 -7.71 18.69 7.62
C TYR A 149 -7.93 18.89 6.13
N ILE A 150 -9.03 19.56 5.78
CA ILE A 150 -9.33 19.99 4.40
C ILE A 150 -8.82 21.41 4.19
N THR A 151 -8.16 21.67 3.07
CA THR A 151 -7.80 23.03 2.63
C THR A 151 -7.96 23.17 1.11
N GLY A 152 -8.78 24.13 0.68
CA GLY A 152 -9.19 24.26 -0.72
C GLY A 152 -9.80 22.95 -1.24
N CYS A 153 -9.27 22.44 -2.36
CA CYS A 153 -9.65 21.15 -2.97
C CYS A 153 -8.73 20.01 -2.56
N SER A 154 -8.22 20.01 -1.33
CA SER A 154 -7.25 19.01 -0.92
C SER A 154 -7.49 18.53 0.50
N VAL A 155 -7.23 17.24 0.68
CA VAL A 155 -7.14 16.61 2.00
C VAL A 155 -5.67 16.55 2.35
N ILE A 156 -5.30 17.15 3.47
CA ILE A 156 -3.94 17.12 4.00
C ILE A 156 -3.92 16.16 5.17
N MET A 157 -2.93 15.28 5.19
CA MET A 157 -2.66 14.37 6.30
C MET A 157 -1.22 14.56 6.77
N SER A 158 -1.00 14.58 8.08
CA SER A 158 0.33 14.69 8.67
C SER A 158 0.58 13.64 9.73
N TYR A 159 1.84 13.20 9.82
CA TYR A 159 2.31 12.27 10.83
C TYR A 159 3.72 12.64 11.27
N LEU A 160 3.93 12.69 12.60
CA LEU A 160 5.24 12.86 13.21
C LEU A 160 5.75 11.49 13.66
N SER A 161 6.66 10.94 12.87
CA SER A 161 7.43 9.76 13.24
C SER A 161 8.52 10.17 14.23
N GLN A 162 8.48 9.66 15.45
CA GLN A 162 9.44 10.05 16.49
C GLN A 162 10.86 9.55 16.21
N ASP A 163 11.85 10.13 16.89
CA ASP A 163 13.21 9.60 16.88
C ASP A 163 13.24 8.18 17.47
N GLY A 164 13.87 7.24 16.77
CA GLY A 164 13.92 5.83 17.15
C GLY A 164 12.71 4.99 16.72
N GLU A 165 11.66 5.59 16.13
CA GLU A 165 10.51 4.81 15.64
C GLU A 165 10.98 3.78 14.60
N GLU A 166 10.65 2.50 14.82
CA GLU A 166 11.06 1.35 13.98
C GLU A 166 12.59 1.24 13.78
N GLY A 167 13.38 1.85 14.68
CA GLY A 167 14.83 1.87 14.68
C GLY A 167 15.46 3.05 13.91
N TYR A 168 14.66 3.90 13.27
CA TYR A 168 15.18 5.00 12.45
C TYR A 168 15.67 6.19 13.31
N PRO A 169 16.84 6.78 13.00
CA PRO A 169 17.27 8.01 13.67
C PRO A 169 16.46 9.22 13.22
N GLY A 170 16.32 10.20 14.11
CA GLY A 170 15.67 11.48 13.85
C GLY A 170 14.15 11.39 13.84
N ALA A 171 13.51 12.43 14.38
CA ALA A 171 12.09 12.63 14.15
C ALA A 171 11.88 13.05 12.70
N VAL A 172 10.80 12.57 12.07
CA VAL A 172 10.40 12.92 10.71
C VAL A 172 8.96 13.39 10.69
N LEU A 173 8.76 14.67 10.37
CA LEU A 173 7.44 15.20 10.09
C LEU A 173 7.13 14.97 8.62
N THR A 174 6.09 14.18 8.36
CA THR A 174 5.62 13.87 7.01
C THR A 174 4.26 14.51 6.75
N THR A 175 4.06 15.01 5.55
CA THR A 175 2.77 15.55 5.08
C THR A 175 2.43 14.96 3.73
N ILE A 176 1.19 14.50 3.59
CA ILE A 176 0.61 13.94 2.38
C ILE A 176 -0.56 14.82 1.98
N LYS A 177 -0.56 15.27 0.72
CA LYS A 177 -1.66 16.03 0.14
C LYS A 177 -2.32 15.21 -0.95
N PHE A 178 -3.59 14.89 -0.77
CA PHE A 178 -4.43 14.31 -1.81
C PHE A 178 -5.25 15.40 -2.47
N LYS A 179 -5.25 15.43 -3.81
CA LYS A 179 -6.03 16.37 -4.60
C LYS A 179 -6.61 15.67 -5.83
N LEU A 180 -7.93 15.55 -5.87
CA LEU A 180 -8.64 15.18 -7.09
C LEU A 180 -8.84 16.41 -7.98
N THR A 181 -8.66 16.25 -9.28
CA THR A 181 -8.82 17.31 -10.29
C THR A 181 -10.01 17.01 -11.22
N PRO A 182 -10.55 18.04 -11.91
CA PRO A 182 -11.60 17.85 -12.89
C PRO A 182 -11.17 16.97 -14.08
N GLU A 183 -9.87 16.88 -14.37
CA GLU A 183 -9.31 16.09 -15.46
C GLU A 183 -8.99 14.63 -15.07
N ASN A 184 -9.69 14.08 -14.06
CA ASN A 184 -9.50 12.73 -13.53
C ASN A 184 -8.06 12.41 -13.07
N LYS A 185 -7.35 13.43 -12.57
CA LYS A 185 -6.06 13.24 -11.92
C LYS A 185 -6.24 13.24 -10.41
N LEU A 186 -5.70 12.22 -9.76
CA LEU A 186 -5.44 12.22 -8.33
C LEU A 186 -3.96 12.51 -8.12
N ASP A 187 -3.67 13.71 -7.64
CA ASP A 187 -2.33 14.13 -7.24
C ASP A 187 -2.11 13.77 -5.77
N ILE A 188 -0.95 13.16 -5.49
CA ILE A 188 -0.47 12.77 -4.17
C ILE A 188 0.90 13.42 -3.99
N CYS A 189 0.96 14.50 -3.21
CA CYS A 189 2.22 15.18 -2.90
C CYS A 189 2.70 14.75 -1.51
N MET A 190 3.87 14.14 -1.45
CA MET A 190 4.50 13.66 -0.22
C MET A 190 5.69 14.56 0.11
N ARG A 191 5.72 15.08 1.34
CA ARG A 191 6.79 15.96 1.84
C ARG A 191 7.25 15.46 3.20
N ALA A 192 8.55 15.55 3.46
CA ALA A 192 9.08 15.24 4.78
C ALA A 192 10.26 16.14 5.17
N THR A 193 10.42 16.38 6.47
CA THR A 193 11.59 17.04 7.06
C THR A 193 12.06 16.24 8.25
N THR A 194 13.32 16.43 8.68
CA THR A 194 13.90 15.63 9.76
C THR A 194 14.73 16.44 10.75
N SER A 195 14.79 15.97 12.00
CA SER A 195 15.64 16.53 13.05
C SER A 195 17.07 15.97 13.08
N LYS A 196 17.33 14.80 12.48
CA LYS A 196 18.66 14.18 12.36
C LYS A 196 18.83 13.54 10.97
N PRO A 197 20.06 13.34 10.47
CA PRO A 197 20.27 12.58 9.25
C PRO A 197 19.58 11.20 9.33
N THR A 198 18.72 10.90 8.37
CA THR A 198 17.92 9.66 8.34
C THR A 198 17.64 9.26 6.90
N ILE A 199 17.16 8.04 6.66
CA ILE A 199 16.72 7.64 5.33
C ILE A 199 15.22 7.90 5.16
N VAL A 200 14.82 8.43 4.01
CA VAL A 200 13.42 8.64 3.62
C VAL A 200 13.24 8.18 2.18
N ASN A 201 12.23 7.33 1.97
CA ASN A 201 11.77 6.91 0.66
C ASN A 201 10.26 6.65 0.78
N LEU A 202 9.44 7.60 0.33
CA LEU A 202 7.98 7.50 0.44
C LEU A 202 7.41 6.98 -0.86
N SER A 203 6.40 6.12 -0.77
CA SER A 203 5.63 5.66 -1.93
C SER A 203 4.19 5.36 -1.52
N HIS A 204 3.40 4.82 -2.44
CA HIS A 204 1.98 4.54 -2.22
C HIS A 204 1.61 3.13 -2.69
N GLY A 205 0.94 2.39 -1.80
CA GLY A 205 0.73 0.94 -1.90
C GLY A 205 -0.61 0.50 -2.51
N SER A 206 -1.30 1.34 -3.28
CA SER A 206 -2.53 0.89 -3.96
C SER A 206 -2.27 -0.31 -4.88
N MET A 207 -3.20 -1.27 -4.81
CA MET A 207 -3.28 -2.40 -5.73
C MET A 207 -4.50 -2.21 -6.63
N PHE A 208 -4.29 -2.24 -7.94
CA PHE A 208 -5.25 -1.91 -8.97
C PHE A 208 -5.72 -3.13 -9.76
N ASN A 209 -6.98 -3.11 -10.16
CA ASN A 209 -7.51 -3.91 -11.25
C ASN A 209 -8.55 -3.06 -12.00
N LEU A 210 -8.22 -2.66 -13.24
CA LEU A 210 -9.03 -1.73 -14.04
C LEU A 210 -10.32 -2.38 -14.61
N ALA A 211 -10.48 -3.69 -14.46
CA ALA A 211 -11.75 -4.36 -14.69
C ALA A 211 -12.71 -4.23 -13.50
N GLY A 212 -12.18 -3.98 -12.30
CA GLY A 212 -12.88 -3.95 -11.01
C GLY A 212 -12.06 -4.71 -9.96
N HIS A 213 -12.08 -4.27 -8.70
CA HIS A 213 -11.25 -4.88 -7.63
C HIS A 213 -11.56 -6.37 -7.37
N ASP A 214 -12.77 -6.80 -7.68
CA ASP A 214 -13.32 -8.15 -7.49
C ASP A 214 -13.19 -9.04 -8.73
N SER A 215 -12.66 -8.50 -9.84
CA SER A 215 -12.61 -9.21 -11.13
C SER A 215 -11.56 -10.32 -11.22
N GLY A 216 -10.61 -10.35 -10.28
CA GLY A 216 -9.66 -11.44 -10.10
C GLY A 216 -8.59 -11.59 -11.21
N GLU A 217 -7.94 -12.75 -11.19
CA GLU A 217 -6.76 -13.04 -12.01
C GLU A 217 -7.04 -13.09 -13.52
N SER A 218 -8.18 -13.63 -13.91
CA SER A 218 -8.55 -13.77 -15.32
C SER A 218 -8.62 -12.42 -16.02
N GLU A 219 -9.08 -11.36 -15.34
CA GLU A 219 -9.10 -10.01 -15.87
C GLU A 219 -7.77 -9.27 -15.64
N LEU A 220 -7.05 -9.52 -14.54
CA LEU A 220 -5.70 -8.95 -14.34
C LEU A 220 -4.80 -9.27 -15.54
N ARG A 221 -4.77 -10.54 -15.95
CA ARG A 221 -3.91 -11.02 -17.05
C ARG A 221 -4.18 -10.34 -18.39
N LYS A 222 -5.35 -9.73 -18.58
CA LYS A 222 -5.76 -9.03 -19.81
C LYS A 222 -5.32 -7.57 -19.86
N HIS A 223 -4.71 -7.04 -18.80
CA HIS A 223 -4.21 -5.67 -18.79
C HIS A 223 -3.03 -5.53 -19.76
N LYS A 224 -3.06 -4.45 -20.54
CA LYS A 224 -1.90 -4.00 -21.33
C LYS A 224 -1.09 -3.02 -20.48
N VAL A 225 0.21 -3.22 -20.42
CA VAL A 225 1.13 -2.46 -19.58
C VAL A 225 2.26 -1.89 -20.45
N LEU A 226 2.61 -0.64 -20.19
CA LEU A 226 3.75 0.06 -20.75
C LEU A 226 4.50 0.78 -19.64
N PHE A 227 5.83 0.75 -19.66
CA PHE A 227 6.71 1.47 -18.75
C PHE A 227 7.72 2.32 -19.52
N ASN A 228 7.92 3.55 -19.06
CA ASN A 228 9.02 4.40 -19.49
C ASN A 228 10.30 4.08 -18.68
N CYS A 229 10.79 2.85 -18.86
CA CYS A 229 11.95 2.33 -18.14
C CYS A 229 12.83 1.52 -19.08
N ASP A 230 14.12 1.85 -19.17
CA ASP A 230 15.09 1.13 -19.99
C ASP A 230 16.03 0.22 -19.17
N ARG A 231 15.93 0.27 -17.84
CA ARG A 231 16.74 -0.52 -16.92
C ARG A 231 15.93 -1.02 -15.72
N TRP A 232 16.49 -1.96 -14.96
CA TRP A 232 15.98 -2.39 -13.65
C TRP A 232 17.10 -2.57 -12.63
N THR A 233 16.77 -2.65 -11.35
CA THR A 233 17.68 -3.10 -10.28
C THR A 233 17.56 -4.61 -10.06
N PHE A 234 18.63 -5.36 -10.31
CA PHE A 234 18.59 -6.82 -10.32
C PHE A 234 18.65 -7.41 -8.90
N ALA A 235 17.73 -8.33 -8.60
CA ALA A 235 17.74 -9.22 -7.46
C ALA A 235 17.99 -10.66 -7.94
N ASP A 236 18.75 -11.48 -7.19
CA ASP A 236 19.23 -12.79 -7.65
C ASP A 236 18.24 -13.95 -7.43
N TYR A 237 16.95 -13.65 -7.31
CA TYR A 237 15.82 -14.56 -7.05
C TYR A 237 15.89 -15.40 -5.77
N THR A 238 17.07 -15.52 -5.15
CA THR A 238 17.25 -16.16 -3.83
C THR A 238 16.96 -15.19 -2.69
N ASP A 239 17.17 -13.90 -2.94
CA ASP A 239 16.89 -12.80 -2.02
C ASP A 239 16.10 -11.71 -2.77
N PRO A 240 14.97 -11.21 -2.22
CA PRO A 240 14.19 -10.15 -2.86
C PRO A 240 14.86 -8.77 -2.83
N VAL A 241 16.02 -8.62 -2.18
CA VAL A 241 16.77 -7.37 -2.12
C VAL A 241 17.68 -7.22 -3.35
N PRO A 242 17.73 -6.04 -4.01
CA PRO A 242 18.65 -5.83 -5.11
C PRO A 242 20.12 -6.02 -4.74
N THR A 243 20.86 -6.64 -5.66
CA THR A 243 22.31 -6.89 -5.60
C THR A 243 23.16 -5.63 -5.84
N GLY A 244 22.53 -4.52 -6.20
CA GLY A 244 23.20 -3.28 -6.64
C GLY A 244 23.43 -3.23 -8.15
N ALA A 245 23.32 -4.35 -8.87
CA ALA A 245 23.46 -4.36 -10.31
C ALA A 245 22.26 -3.70 -11.02
N ILE A 246 22.54 -2.85 -12.00
CA ILE A 246 21.54 -2.25 -12.89
C ILE A 246 21.65 -2.92 -14.25
N ARG A 247 20.56 -3.50 -14.76
CA ARG A 247 20.54 -4.21 -16.06
C ARG A 247 19.61 -3.50 -17.04
N GLY A 248 19.95 -3.54 -18.33
CA GLY A 248 19.06 -3.08 -19.38
C GLY A 248 17.87 -4.02 -19.55
N VAL A 249 16.69 -3.47 -19.86
CA VAL A 249 15.49 -4.30 -20.10
C VAL A 249 15.48 -4.94 -21.49
N GLY A 250 16.22 -4.41 -22.45
CA GLY A 250 16.20 -4.85 -23.84
C GLY A 250 16.44 -6.35 -24.02
N GLY A 251 15.52 -7.03 -24.71
CA GLY A 251 15.61 -8.48 -24.96
C GLY A 251 15.26 -9.36 -23.76
N THR A 252 14.74 -8.78 -22.67
CA THR A 252 14.36 -9.51 -21.45
C THR A 252 12.85 -9.50 -21.21
N VAL A 253 12.38 -10.29 -20.24
CA VAL A 253 10.96 -10.37 -19.83
C VAL A 253 10.44 -9.08 -19.19
N MET A 254 11.27 -8.06 -18.92
CA MET A 254 10.80 -6.79 -18.38
C MET A 254 10.93 -5.61 -19.34
N ASP A 255 11.12 -5.89 -20.63
CA ASP A 255 11.06 -4.86 -21.67
C ASP A 255 9.60 -4.42 -21.94
N PHE A 256 9.05 -3.59 -21.07
CA PHE A 256 7.71 -2.99 -21.23
C PHE A 256 7.74 -1.61 -21.91
N ARG A 257 8.83 -1.25 -22.61
CA ARG A 257 8.91 0.01 -23.36
C ARG A 257 7.91 0.07 -24.52
N ILE A 258 7.52 -1.10 -25.01
CA ILE A 258 6.40 -1.30 -25.93
C ILE A 258 5.27 -1.97 -25.14
N PRO A 259 3.99 -1.62 -25.38
CA PRO A 259 2.88 -2.20 -24.64
C PRO A 259 2.83 -3.72 -24.76
N ARG A 260 2.65 -4.42 -23.63
CA ARG A 260 2.52 -5.89 -23.58
C ARG A 260 1.31 -6.31 -22.76
N ILE A 261 0.72 -7.44 -23.12
CA ILE A 261 -0.35 -8.07 -22.34
C ILE A 261 0.29 -8.76 -21.15
N LEU A 262 -0.14 -8.39 -19.94
CA LEU A 262 0.51 -8.80 -18.70
C LEU A 262 0.60 -10.33 -18.54
N GLY A 263 -0.50 -11.04 -18.81
CA GLY A 263 -0.59 -12.49 -18.64
C GLY A 263 0.39 -13.30 -19.48
N GLU A 264 0.90 -12.77 -20.60
CA GLU A 264 1.86 -13.46 -21.46
C GLU A 264 3.29 -13.51 -20.88
N TYR A 265 3.57 -12.70 -19.84
CA TYR A 265 4.91 -12.51 -19.29
C TYR A 265 5.04 -12.87 -17.82
N MET A 266 3.96 -12.82 -17.02
CA MET A 266 4.03 -13.06 -15.57
C MET A 266 4.73 -14.38 -15.21
N GLU A 267 4.38 -15.48 -15.88
CA GLU A 267 4.96 -16.81 -15.62
C GLU A 267 6.41 -16.95 -16.12
N LYS A 268 6.85 -16.05 -17.01
CA LYS A 268 8.22 -16.06 -17.55
C LYS A 268 9.21 -15.35 -16.64
N VAL A 269 8.73 -14.65 -15.60
CA VAL A 269 9.58 -13.97 -14.62
C VAL A 269 10.04 -14.98 -13.59
N PRO A 270 11.34 -15.29 -13.46
CA PRO A 270 11.80 -16.23 -12.44
C PRO A 270 11.49 -15.72 -11.02
N PRO A 271 11.12 -16.59 -10.07
CA PRO A 271 10.97 -18.05 -10.19
C PRO A 271 9.59 -18.51 -10.71
N GLY A 272 8.76 -17.62 -11.24
CA GLY A 272 7.39 -17.91 -11.73
C GLY A 272 6.29 -17.16 -10.97
N GLU A 273 6.65 -16.15 -10.15
CA GLU A 273 5.76 -15.45 -9.23
C GLU A 273 5.22 -14.11 -9.78
N GLY A 274 5.34 -13.88 -11.09
CA GLY A 274 5.04 -12.58 -11.68
C GLY A 274 6.11 -11.53 -11.37
N PHE A 275 5.72 -10.27 -11.45
CA PHE A 275 6.63 -9.15 -11.23
C PHE A 275 6.62 -8.75 -9.76
N ASP A 276 7.82 -8.57 -9.19
CA ASP A 276 8.11 -7.83 -7.95
C ASP A 276 9.45 -7.11 -8.12
N HIS A 277 9.54 -6.21 -9.11
CA HIS A 277 10.82 -5.63 -9.53
C HIS A 277 10.77 -4.10 -9.55
N ASN A 278 11.88 -3.47 -9.15
CA ASN A 278 12.08 -2.04 -9.34
C ASN A 278 12.67 -1.78 -10.74
N LEU A 279 11.90 -1.07 -11.56
CA LEU A 279 12.32 -0.56 -12.85
C LEU A 279 12.88 0.86 -12.69
N CYS A 280 13.88 1.20 -13.49
CA CYS A 280 14.52 2.52 -13.48
C CYS A 280 13.82 3.43 -14.48
N VAL A 281 13.17 4.49 -13.99
CA VAL A 281 12.42 5.44 -14.81
C VAL A 281 13.39 6.25 -15.67
N THR A 282 13.17 6.23 -16.98
CA THR A 282 13.95 7.03 -17.91
C THR A 282 13.48 8.49 -17.84
N LYS A 283 14.31 9.36 -17.26
CA LYS A 283 14.04 10.80 -17.23
C LYS A 283 14.48 11.44 -18.54
N GLY A 284 13.62 12.29 -19.10
CA GLY A 284 14.03 13.22 -20.15
C GLY A 284 14.89 14.34 -19.57
N GLY A 285 15.39 15.24 -20.43
CA GLY A 285 16.15 16.43 -20.00
C GLY A 285 15.35 17.49 -19.23
N GLN A 286 14.08 17.24 -18.92
CA GLN A 286 13.22 18.19 -18.19
C GLN A 286 13.19 17.87 -16.69
N SER A 287 13.29 18.91 -15.87
CA SER A 287 13.09 18.81 -14.43
C SER A 287 11.60 18.63 -14.09
N GLY A 288 11.29 17.81 -13.09
CA GLY A 288 9.93 17.61 -12.57
C GLY A 288 9.38 16.19 -12.79
N SER A 289 8.05 16.07 -12.71
CA SER A 289 7.33 14.80 -12.85
C SER A 289 7.46 14.25 -14.27
N SER A 290 7.85 12.98 -14.39
CA SER A 290 8.01 12.25 -15.64
C SER A 290 6.90 11.23 -15.81
N PHE A 291 6.54 10.92 -17.05
CA PHE A 291 5.71 9.76 -17.34
C PHE A 291 6.41 8.48 -16.90
N VAL A 292 5.74 7.64 -16.12
CA VAL A 292 6.28 6.39 -15.56
C VAL A 292 5.69 5.18 -16.27
N ALA A 293 4.37 5.11 -16.34
CA ALA A 293 3.68 3.93 -16.85
C ALA A 293 2.29 4.28 -17.41
N LYS A 294 1.81 3.42 -18.32
CA LYS A 294 0.41 3.37 -18.74
C LYS A 294 -0.09 1.95 -18.65
N VAL A 295 -1.24 1.76 -18.02
CA VAL A 295 -1.94 0.47 -17.91
C VAL A 295 -3.36 0.65 -18.40
N TRP A 296 -3.88 -0.27 -19.20
CA TRP A 296 -5.28 -0.23 -19.62
C TRP A 296 -5.89 -1.60 -19.80
N HIS A 297 -7.20 -1.66 -19.58
CA HIS A 297 -8.00 -2.87 -19.74
C HIS A 297 -8.95 -2.69 -20.93
N VAL A 298 -8.72 -3.46 -22.01
CA VAL A 298 -9.40 -3.25 -23.31
C VAL A 298 -10.91 -3.41 -23.21
N LYS A 299 -11.39 -4.38 -22.42
CA LYS A 299 -12.82 -4.69 -22.31
C LYS A 299 -13.59 -3.54 -21.64
N SER A 300 -13.11 -3.04 -20.49
CA SER A 300 -13.73 -1.88 -19.82
C SER A 300 -13.41 -0.55 -20.52
N GLY A 301 -12.28 -0.46 -21.22
CA GLY A 301 -11.77 0.79 -21.78
C GLY A 301 -11.13 1.71 -20.74
N ARG A 302 -11.08 1.32 -19.45
CA ARG A 302 -10.40 2.10 -18.43
C ARG A 302 -8.89 2.06 -18.64
N ALA A 303 -8.26 3.22 -18.51
CA ALA A 303 -6.81 3.38 -18.57
C ALA A 303 -6.31 4.24 -17.40
N LEU A 304 -5.11 3.93 -16.94
CA LEU A 304 -4.37 4.61 -15.88
C LEU A 304 -3.01 5.02 -16.43
N GLU A 305 -2.73 6.32 -16.43
CA GLU A 305 -1.40 6.87 -16.61
C GLU A 305 -0.82 7.31 -15.26
N ILE A 306 0.47 7.06 -15.07
CA ILE A 306 1.17 7.34 -13.83
C ILE A 306 2.33 8.28 -14.14
N TYR A 307 2.41 9.38 -13.39
CA TYR A 307 3.48 10.36 -13.47
C TYR A 307 4.13 10.51 -12.09
N SER A 308 5.47 10.64 -12.05
CA SER A 308 6.18 10.86 -10.80
C SER A 308 7.55 11.51 -11.01
N ASP A 309 8.05 12.20 -9.99
CA ASP A 309 9.42 12.74 -9.92
C ASP A 309 10.48 11.70 -9.47
N GLN A 310 10.06 10.50 -9.09
CA GLN A 310 10.94 9.45 -8.59
C GLN A 310 11.81 8.83 -9.70
N CYS A 311 12.96 8.29 -9.30
CA CYS A 311 13.91 7.65 -10.22
C CYS A 311 13.56 6.19 -10.54
N GLY A 312 12.82 5.52 -9.66
CA GLY A 312 12.43 4.13 -9.78
C GLY A 312 10.94 3.93 -9.62
N VAL A 313 10.50 2.72 -9.95
CA VAL A 313 9.12 2.29 -9.78
C VAL A 313 9.09 0.80 -9.48
N GLN A 314 8.51 0.42 -8.34
CA GLN A 314 8.22 -0.99 -8.06
C GLN A 314 7.01 -1.41 -8.87
N PHE A 315 7.16 -2.45 -9.69
CA PHE A 315 6.05 -3.13 -10.35
C PHE A 315 5.81 -4.48 -9.68
N TYR A 316 4.66 -4.60 -9.02
CA TYR A 316 4.27 -5.78 -8.26
C TYR A 316 2.93 -6.34 -8.78
N THR A 317 2.84 -7.63 -9.09
CA THR A 317 1.60 -8.24 -9.61
C THR A 317 0.86 -9.11 -8.60
N GLY A 318 1.07 -8.91 -7.30
CA GLY A 318 0.29 -9.63 -6.28
C GLY A 318 0.71 -11.09 -6.09
N GLY A 319 1.94 -11.48 -6.47
CA GLY A 319 2.40 -12.88 -6.39
C GLY A 319 2.47 -13.46 -4.97
N ARG A 320 2.52 -12.61 -3.94
CA ARG A 320 2.54 -13.00 -2.52
C ARG A 320 1.21 -12.81 -1.80
N LEU A 321 0.13 -12.49 -2.52
CA LEU A 321 -1.21 -12.63 -1.96
C LEU A 321 -1.55 -14.12 -1.80
N PRO A 322 -2.52 -14.49 -0.93
CA PRO A 322 -2.84 -15.91 -0.74
C PRO A 322 -3.26 -16.62 -2.04
N PRO A 323 -3.13 -17.95 -2.14
CA PRO A 323 -2.92 -18.86 -1.03
C PRO A 323 -1.46 -18.92 -0.55
N TYR A 324 -1.25 -18.91 0.78
CA TYR A 324 0.05 -19.16 1.41
C TYR A 324 -0.11 -19.75 2.81
N THR A 325 0.98 -20.29 3.34
CA THR A 325 1.07 -20.78 4.72
C THR A 325 1.63 -19.69 5.61
N ILE A 326 1.01 -19.45 6.76
CA ILE A 326 1.50 -18.47 7.74
C ILE A 326 2.83 -18.98 8.33
N PRO A 327 3.94 -18.23 8.24
CA PRO A 327 5.18 -18.57 8.92
C PRO A 327 4.99 -18.69 10.44
N GLU A 328 5.66 -19.64 11.09
CA GLU A 328 5.53 -19.89 12.54
C GLU A 328 5.82 -18.65 13.42
N PHE A 329 6.71 -17.76 12.97
CA PHE A 329 7.00 -16.53 13.73
C PHE A 329 5.85 -15.49 13.68
N LEU A 330 4.92 -15.62 12.73
CA LEU A 330 3.70 -14.81 12.64
C LEU A 330 2.51 -15.49 13.32
N SER A 331 2.61 -16.78 13.68
CA SER A 331 1.53 -17.52 14.31
C SER A 331 1.41 -17.30 15.81
N SER A 332 2.35 -16.57 16.43
CA SER A 332 2.29 -16.22 17.86
C SER A 332 1.46 -14.96 18.15
N TYR A 333 0.89 -14.32 17.12
CA TYR A 333 -0.04 -13.22 17.33
C TYR A 333 -1.43 -13.79 17.64
N ASP A 334 -2.08 -13.29 18.69
CA ASP A 334 -3.51 -13.52 19.03
C ASP A 334 -4.49 -13.08 17.91
N LEU A 335 -3.97 -12.56 16.79
CA LEU A 335 -4.68 -12.18 15.57
C LEU A 335 -5.24 -13.37 14.76
N LEU A 336 -5.06 -14.61 15.26
CA LEU A 336 -5.50 -15.85 14.62
C LEU A 336 -6.82 -16.41 15.16
N GLU A 337 -7.30 -15.92 16.31
CA GLU A 337 -8.60 -16.36 16.89
C GLU A 337 -9.77 -15.99 15.97
N ASP A 338 -9.65 -14.88 15.24
CA ASP A 338 -10.69 -14.35 14.35
C ASP A 338 -10.80 -15.03 12.97
N ILE A 339 -9.90 -15.95 12.62
CA ILE A 339 -10.03 -16.71 11.36
C ILE A 339 -11.05 -17.87 11.53
N GLU A 340 -11.35 -18.27 12.77
CA GLU A 340 -12.22 -19.41 13.09
C GLU A 340 -13.72 -19.12 12.94
N GLU A 341 -14.17 -17.86 12.97
CA GLU A 341 -15.60 -17.52 12.80
C GLU A 341 -16.17 -17.82 11.38
N ALA A 342 -15.33 -18.25 10.43
CA ALA A 342 -15.75 -18.53 9.04
C ALA A 342 -16.21 -19.97 8.78
N GLU A 343 -16.15 -20.89 9.75
CA GLU A 343 -16.70 -22.25 9.61
C GLU A 343 -18.06 -22.37 10.32
N GLU A 344 -19.15 -22.12 9.59
CA GLU A 344 -20.50 -22.55 10.00
C GLU A 344 -20.54 -24.08 9.95
N ILE A 345 -20.30 -24.74 11.09
CA ILE A 345 -20.61 -26.15 11.28
C ILE A 345 -21.92 -26.23 12.06
N GLY A 346 -23.01 -26.39 11.34
CA GLY A 346 -24.32 -26.66 11.93
C GLY A 346 -24.38 -28.10 12.42
N GLU A 347 -24.60 -28.31 13.71
CA GLU A 347 -25.13 -29.57 14.23
C GLU A 347 -26.23 -29.32 15.26
N VAL A 348 -27.40 -29.90 14.99
CA VAL A 348 -28.54 -29.99 15.89
C VAL A 348 -28.43 -31.28 16.67
N TYR A 349 -28.49 -31.21 18.00
CA TYR A 349 -28.79 -32.39 18.81
C TYR A 349 -29.93 -32.10 19.78
N LYS A 350 -30.91 -33.01 19.77
CA LYS A 350 -32.01 -33.12 20.73
C LYS A 350 -31.73 -34.27 21.70
N ASN A 351 -32.33 -34.13 22.89
CA ASN A 351 -32.84 -35.13 23.86
C ASN A 351 -32.29 -34.81 25.25
N ASP A 352 -33.12 -34.44 26.24
CA ASP A 352 -34.21 -35.14 26.94
C ASP A 352 -33.70 -35.77 28.26
N HIS A 353 -34.35 -35.36 29.35
CA HIS A 353 -34.45 -35.91 30.71
C HIS A 353 -33.36 -35.66 31.78
N GLU A 354 -33.82 -34.91 32.80
CA GLU A 354 -33.86 -35.17 34.26
C GLU A 354 -32.58 -35.49 35.07
N ASP A 355 -32.39 -34.62 36.07
CA ASP A 355 -31.87 -34.83 37.44
C ASP A 355 -30.64 -35.71 37.66
N GLU A 356 -29.51 -35.07 38.02
CA GLU A 356 -28.70 -35.37 39.22
C GLU A 356 -27.52 -34.37 39.33
N GLU A 357 -27.28 -33.86 40.55
CA GLU A 357 -26.14 -32.99 40.87
C GLU A 357 -24.84 -33.81 40.91
N GLU A 358 -23.91 -33.58 39.98
CA GLU A 358 -22.53 -34.08 40.07
C GLU A 358 -21.49 -32.94 40.08
N GLU A 359 -20.61 -32.98 41.08
CA GLU A 359 -19.46 -32.09 41.28
C GLU A 359 -18.51 -32.08 40.06
N ILE A 360 -18.41 -30.94 39.37
CA ILE A 360 -17.48 -30.75 38.25
C ILE A 360 -16.06 -30.49 38.80
N LYS A 361 -15.21 -31.52 38.76
CA LYS A 361 -13.74 -31.36 38.85
C LYS A 361 -13.21 -30.83 37.52
N VAL A 362 -12.78 -29.58 37.48
CA VAL A 362 -12.10 -29.00 36.32
C VAL A 362 -10.63 -29.41 36.33
N GLU A 363 -10.31 -30.56 35.74
CA GLU A 363 -8.94 -30.89 35.34
C GLU A 363 -8.57 -30.11 34.08
N LYS A 364 -7.75 -29.07 34.23
CA LYS A 364 -7.15 -28.35 33.09
C LYS A 364 -6.18 -29.27 32.34
N HIS A 365 -6.70 -29.97 31.33
CA HIS A 365 -5.90 -30.67 30.35
C HIS A 365 -5.26 -29.64 29.40
N TYR A 366 -3.98 -29.34 29.60
CA TYR A 366 -3.19 -28.66 28.57
C TYR A 366 -2.99 -29.64 27.41
N LYS A 367 -3.92 -29.65 26.44
CA LYS A 367 -3.66 -30.26 25.15
C LYS A 367 -2.46 -29.53 24.56
N LYS A 368 -1.37 -30.26 24.33
CA LYS A 368 -0.26 -29.82 23.51
C LYS A 368 -0.84 -29.49 22.13
N VAL A 369 -1.11 -28.21 21.87
CA VAL A 369 -1.60 -27.74 20.57
C VAL A 369 -0.44 -27.92 19.60
N THR A 370 -0.46 -29.03 18.87
CA THR A 370 0.39 -29.20 17.70
C THR A 370 -0.16 -28.24 16.65
N THR A 371 0.35 -27.00 16.61
CA THR A 371 -0.11 -25.99 15.65
C THR A 371 0.31 -26.41 14.25
N VAL A 372 -0.60 -27.05 13.52
CA VAL A 372 -0.47 -27.18 12.06
C VAL A 372 -0.39 -25.76 11.50
N PRO A 373 0.58 -25.44 10.62
CA PRO A 373 0.67 -24.11 10.03
C PRO A 373 -0.66 -23.72 9.37
N LYS A 374 -1.31 -22.66 9.87
CA LYS A 374 -2.58 -22.17 9.33
C LYS A 374 -2.37 -21.72 7.88
N LYS A 375 -3.17 -22.25 6.95
CA LYS A 375 -3.15 -21.89 5.52
C LYS A 375 -4.21 -20.84 5.26
N ILE A 376 -3.82 -19.73 4.62
CA ILE A 376 -4.76 -18.70 4.17
C ILE A 376 -5.04 -18.94 2.69
N GLU A 377 -6.31 -19.04 2.30
CA GLU A 377 -6.72 -19.26 0.90
C GLU A 377 -6.96 -17.96 0.12
N PHE A 378 -7.41 -16.92 0.81
CA PHE A 378 -7.67 -15.59 0.26
C PHE A 378 -7.67 -14.54 1.38
N ILE A 379 -7.54 -13.27 0.99
CA ILE A 379 -7.85 -12.12 1.86
C ILE A 379 -9.29 -11.71 1.60
N LEU A 380 -10.11 -11.61 2.65
CA LEU A 380 -11.46 -11.06 2.56
C LEU A 380 -11.38 -9.55 2.34
N GLY A 381 -11.65 -9.11 1.11
CA GLY A 381 -11.69 -7.73 0.70
C GLY A 381 -13.07 -7.09 0.86
N LYS A 382 -13.18 -5.83 0.44
CA LYS A 382 -14.45 -5.09 0.43
C LYS A 382 -15.53 -5.77 -0.41
N HIS A 383 -16.78 -5.63 0.01
CA HIS A 383 -17.97 -6.20 -0.61
C HIS A 383 -17.90 -7.73 -0.78
N GLY A 384 -17.21 -8.44 0.13
CA GLY A 384 -17.09 -9.90 0.11
C GLY A 384 -16.13 -10.44 -0.96
N ALA A 385 -15.33 -9.59 -1.61
CA ALA A 385 -14.40 -10.04 -2.64
C ALA A 385 -13.27 -10.91 -2.04
N HIS A 386 -12.90 -11.99 -2.73
CA HIS A 386 -11.78 -12.84 -2.32
C HIS A 386 -10.51 -12.45 -3.08
N TYR A 387 -9.59 -11.76 -2.42
CA TYR A 387 -8.32 -11.38 -3.02
C TYR A 387 -7.32 -12.51 -2.92
N LYS A 388 -6.86 -12.98 -4.09
CA LYS A 388 -5.90 -14.06 -4.26
C LYS A 388 -4.71 -13.58 -5.07
N LYS A 389 -3.65 -14.40 -5.14
CA LYS A 389 -2.49 -14.16 -5.98
C LYS A 389 -2.94 -13.77 -7.37
N TYR A 390 -2.29 -12.74 -7.91
CA TYR A 390 -2.58 -12.22 -9.25
C TYR A 390 -3.98 -11.63 -9.43
N CYS A 391 -4.67 -11.15 -8.39
CA CYS A 391 -5.93 -10.41 -8.59
C CYS A 391 -5.76 -8.92 -8.91
N ALA A 392 -4.58 -8.34 -8.66
CA ALA A 392 -4.29 -6.92 -8.86
C ALA A 392 -2.79 -6.65 -9.10
N PHE A 393 -2.47 -5.46 -9.60
CA PHE A 393 -1.10 -4.97 -9.74
C PHE A 393 -0.87 -3.70 -8.91
N SER A 394 0.37 -3.42 -8.52
CA SER A 394 0.79 -2.17 -7.88
C SER A 394 1.93 -1.55 -8.69
N ILE A 395 1.88 -0.23 -8.87
CA ILE A 395 2.93 0.57 -9.49
C ILE A 395 3.28 1.66 -8.49
N GLN A 396 4.46 1.55 -7.88
CA GLN A 396 4.87 2.33 -6.72
C GLN A 396 6.12 3.12 -7.10
N PRO A 397 5.99 4.34 -7.64
CA PRO A 397 7.15 5.20 -7.86
C PRO A 397 7.89 5.46 -6.54
N GLN A 398 9.22 5.34 -6.56
CA GLN A 398 10.06 5.39 -5.36
C GLN A 398 11.54 5.58 -5.72
N ASN A 399 12.39 5.79 -4.74
CA ASN A 399 13.82 5.54 -4.89
C ASN A 399 14.11 4.03 -4.96
N TYR A 400 15.28 3.65 -5.48
CA TYR A 400 15.67 2.26 -5.62
C TYR A 400 15.72 1.54 -4.27
N PRO A 401 15.23 0.28 -4.18
CA PRO A 401 15.33 -0.47 -2.95
C PRO A 401 16.78 -0.64 -2.51
N ASN A 402 17.00 -0.63 -1.20
CA ASN A 402 18.31 -0.79 -0.59
C ASN A 402 19.36 0.27 -1.01
N ALA A 403 18.95 1.45 -1.52
CA ALA A 403 19.85 2.47 -2.06
C ALA A 403 20.93 2.97 -1.10
N ILE A 404 20.68 2.95 0.22
CA ILE A 404 21.65 3.36 1.24
C ILE A 404 22.99 2.60 1.16
N TYR A 405 23.00 1.40 0.58
CA TYR A 405 24.18 0.54 0.46
C TYR A 405 24.95 0.70 -0.86
N TYR A 406 24.40 1.42 -1.84
CA TYR A 406 24.95 1.49 -3.18
C TYR A 406 25.18 2.94 -3.57
N SER A 407 26.44 3.40 -3.55
CA SER A 407 26.79 4.80 -3.81
C SER A 407 26.42 5.29 -5.21
N HIS A 408 26.26 4.39 -6.18
CA HIS A 408 25.78 4.70 -7.53
C HIS A 408 24.24 4.72 -7.64
N PHE A 409 23.51 4.33 -6.60
CA PHE A 409 22.06 4.55 -6.52
C PHE A 409 21.77 5.98 -6.04
N PRO A 410 20.60 6.54 -6.35
CA PRO A 410 20.24 7.86 -5.84
C PRO A 410 20.18 7.89 -4.31
N CYS A 411 20.74 8.94 -3.71
CA CYS A 411 20.84 9.07 -2.26
C CYS A 411 19.44 9.04 -1.61
N SER A 412 19.30 8.23 -0.55
CA SER A 412 18.08 8.15 0.26
C SER A 412 18.17 8.92 1.59
N ILE A 413 19.33 9.51 1.91
CA ILE A 413 19.56 10.22 3.17
C ILE A 413 18.98 11.64 3.08
N LEU A 414 18.06 11.95 3.99
CA LEU A 414 17.56 13.29 4.25
C LEU A 414 18.32 13.90 5.44
N TYR A 415 18.82 15.12 5.27
CA TYR A 415 19.51 15.88 6.33
C TYR A 415 18.62 16.99 6.91
N PRO A 416 18.86 17.42 8.17
CA PRO A 416 18.20 18.59 8.73
C PRO A 416 18.39 19.83 7.85
N GLY A 417 17.33 20.62 7.70
CA GLY A 417 17.30 21.79 6.81
C GLY A 417 16.94 21.46 5.35
N GLN A 418 16.87 20.18 4.98
CA GLN A 418 16.35 19.74 3.69
C GLN A 418 14.87 19.36 3.78
N VAL A 419 14.22 19.40 2.62
CA VAL A 419 12.86 18.89 2.44
C VAL A 419 12.91 17.75 1.43
N TYR A 420 12.31 16.61 1.79
CA TYR A 420 12.04 15.53 0.86
C TYR A 420 10.83 15.86 -0.01
N TYR A 421 10.92 15.55 -1.30
CA TYR A 421 9.84 15.74 -2.27
C TYR A 421 9.58 14.42 -3.00
N HIS A 422 8.30 14.07 -3.08
CA HIS A 422 7.80 13.09 -4.04
C HIS A 422 6.40 13.53 -4.50
N ASP A 423 6.29 13.85 -5.78
CA ASP A 423 5.02 14.08 -6.45
C ASP A 423 4.62 12.86 -7.29
N LEU A 424 3.39 12.39 -7.07
CA LEU A 424 2.79 11.25 -7.75
C LEU A 424 1.41 11.65 -8.30
N THR A 425 1.14 11.31 -9.56
CA THR A 425 -0.18 11.53 -10.16
C THR A 425 -0.70 10.24 -10.76
N TYR A 426 -1.92 9.86 -10.39
CA TYR A 426 -2.73 8.87 -11.09
C TYR A 426 -3.75 9.58 -11.98
N LYS A 427 -3.62 9.44 -13.30
CA LYS A 427 -4.54 10.02 -14.28
C LYS A 427 -5.37 8.92 -14.92
N PHE A 428 -6.69 9.01 -14.79
CA PHE A 428 -7.62 8.04 -15.37
C PHE A 428 -8.23 8.53 -16.67
N GLU A 429 -8.29 7.63 -17.64
CA GLU A 429 -8.87 7.87 -18.96
C GLU A 429 -9.86 6.75 -19.32
N VAL A 430 -10.75 7.06 -20.26
CA VAL A 430 -11.69 6.10 -20.83
C VAL A 430 -11.48 6.05 -22.34
N HIS A 431 -11.15 4.86 -22.85
CA HIS A 431 -10.99 4.59 -24.27
C HIS A 431 -12.30 4.02 -24.83
N LEU A 432 -12.93 4.75 -25.76
CA LEU A 432 -14.23 4.40 -26.37
C LEU A 432 -14.16 3.32 -27.48
N ALA A 433 -12.99 2.68 -27.64
CA ALA A 433 -12.59 1.64 -28.61
C ALA A 433 -12.09 2.12 -30.00
N ASN A 434 -11.20 1.29 -30.57
CA ASN A 434 -10.44 1.35 -31.83
C ASN A 434 -9.17 2.22 -31.91
N TYR A 435 -8.22 2.01 -31.00
CA TYR A 435 -6.82 1.90 -31.43
C TYR A 435 -6.44 0.41 -31.31
N MET A 436 -6.73 -0.34 -32.37
CA MET A 436 -6.19 -1.69 -32.59
C MET A 436 -4.69 -1.61 -32.83
#